data_AF-A0A239ERV5-F1
#
_entry.id   AF-A0A239ERV5-F1
#
_cell.length_a   1.000
_cell.length_b   1.000
_cell.length_c   1.000
_cell.angle_alpha   90.00
_cell.angle_beta   90.00
_cell.angle_gamma   90.00
#
_symmetry.space_group_name_H-M   'P 1'
#
loop_
_entity.id
_entity.type
_entity.pdbx_description
1 polymer ?
#
loop_
_entity_poly.entity_id
_entity_poly.type
_entity_poly.pdbx_seq_one_letter_code
_entity_poly.pdbx_strand_id
1 'polypeptide(L)'
;MDVVIDTPTKTFIQVTEVWVPEDGVLKLVEGSYGDLAAFEETSRGTEFAKGEGLPGKAWAEERPVVLKGFDGSYFKRTEAAAEAGLTSAVAMPIFDEDTLKAVLVVLCGDDDARTGAIEVWHEEDGLLMLDDGYYGAAKHFEWVSQHTSFPKGQGLPGGVWVSGHPMLMRDLGSGYRFIRAESAGEAGLTTGLGLPVPVPHDKTYVMTLLSARGTPIARRFELWDARKVRAGDNAALLVDGICAREGTLGDPDNAGNERRVTAFQGAIGRVIGTGLPVVQSGQSGLSAGYGTMVAVPIHQGGELAHIVAWYI
;
A
#
# COMPACT_ATOMS: atom_id res chain seq x y z
N MET A 1 38.00 -1.47 -11.32
CA MET A 1 36.64 -2.03 -11.41
C MET A 1 36.07 -1.82 -10.03
N ASP A 2 35.51 -0.63 -9.82
CA ASP A 2 34.99 -0.26 -8.51
C ASP A 2 33.70 -1.03 -8.29
N VAL A 3 33.74 -1.94 -7.33
CA VAL A 3 32.55 -2.57 -6.79
C VAL A 3 31.82 -1.47 -6.04
N VAL A 4 30.87 -0.83 -6.71
CA VAL A 4 29.90 0.04 -6.06
C VAL A 4 29.15 -0.86 -5.08
N ILE A 5 29.51 -0.75 -3.81
CA ILE A 5 28.73 -1.31 -2.72
C ILE A 5 27.46 -0.44 -2.70
N ASP A 6 26.42 -0.92 -3.38
CA ASP A 6 25.09 -0.32 -3.37
C ASP A 6 24.60 -0.36 -1.93
N THR A 7 24.83 0.73 -1.20
CA THR A 7 24.33 0.89 0.16
C THR A 7 22.83 1.01 0.00
N PRO A 8 22.01 0.07 0.48
CA PRO A 8 20.60 0.06 0.14
C PRO A 8 19.96 1.32 0.70
N THR A 9 19.53 2.22 -0.19
CA THR A 9 18.75 3.40 0.17
C THR A 9 17.55 2.96 1.00
N LYS A 10 17.33 3.58 2.16
CA LYS A 10 16.15 3.29 2.99
C LYS A 10 14.89 3.61 2.17
N THR A 11 13.93 2.71 2.18
CA THR A 11 12.62 2.95 1.56
C THR A 11 11.82 3.97 2.35
N PHE A 12 10.81 4.53 1.69
CA PHE A 12 9.89 5.49 2.28
C PHE A 12 9.09 4.88 3.45
N ILE A 13 8.52 3.70 3.23
CA ILE A 13 7.88 2.89 4.27
C ILE A 13 8.99 2.28 5.12
N GLN A 14 8.94 2.51 6.44
CA GLN A 14 9.92 1.97 7.40
C GLN A 14 9.30 0.93 8.33
N VAL A 15 8.02 1.10 8.67
CA VAL A 15 7.27 0.15 9.49
C VAL A 15 5.99 -0.24 8.79
N THR A 16 5.60 -1.50 8.91
CA THR A 16 4.28 -1.99 8.51
C THR A 16 3.69 -2.83 9.64
N GLU A 17 2.40 -2.66 9.91
CA GLU A 17 1.68 -3.34 10.99
C GLU A 17 0.34 -3.86 10.46
N VAL A 18 -0.05 -5.05 10.87
CA VAL A 18 -1.37 -5.63 10.62
C VAL A 18 -2.11 -5.76 11.93
N TRP A 19 -3.22 -5.04 12.04
CA TRP A 19 -4.07 -5.00 13.21
C TRP A 19 -5.39 -5.71 12.91
N VAL A 20 -5.78 -6.71 13.70
CA VAL A 20 -7.00 -7.49 13.47
C VAL A 20 -7.99 -7.24 14.62
N PRO A 21 -9.30 -7.07 14.33
CA PRO A 21 -10.31 -6.93 15.37
C PRO A 21 -10.48 -8.24 16.15
N GLU A 22 -10.33 -8.17 17.47
CA GLU A 22 -10.50 -9.27 18.42
C GLU A 22 -11.07 -8.69 19.74
N ASP A 23 -12.16 -9.25 20.24
CA ASP A 23 -12.79 -8.83 21.50
C ASP A 23 -13.13 -7.32 21.59
N GLY A 24 -13.46 -6.69 20.46
CA GLY A 24 -13.84 -5.26 20.39
C GLY A 24 -12.68 -4.28 20.32
N VAL A 25 -11.44 -4.77 20.25
CA VAL A 25 -10.23 -3.97 20.04
C VAL A 25 -9.43 -4.49 18.85
N LEU A 26 -8.54 -3.67 18.30
CA LEU A 26 -7.57 -4.07 17.30
C LEU A 26 -6.30 -4.55 17.99
N LYS A 27 -5.88 -5.79 17.71
CA LYS A 27 -4.64 -6.40 18.20
C LYS A 27 -3.64 -6.55 17.08
N LEU A 28 -2.37 -6.31 17.37
CA LEU A 28 -1.27 -6.49 16.42
C LEU A 28 -1.02 -7.98 16.19
N VAL A 29 -1.14 -8.45 14.94
CA VAL A 29 -0.88 -9.86 14.59
C VAL A 29 0.42 -10.06 13.82
N GLU A 30 0.77 -9.12 12.94
CA GLU A 30 1.99 -9.16 12.14
C GLU A 30 2.59 -7.75 12.00
N GLY A 31 3.90 -7.67 11.81
CA GLY A 31 4.57 -6.39 11.55
C GLY A 31 6.02 -6.53 11.09
N SER A 32 6.53 -5.46 10.52
CA SER A 32 7.93 -5.30 10.11
C SER A 32 8.42 -3.96 10.59
N TYR A 33 9.50 -3.96 11.37
CA TYR A 33 10.02 -2.78 12.07
C TYR A 33 11.45 -2.42 11.69
N GLY A 34 12.11 -3.23 10.85
CA GLY A 34 13.55 -3.11 10.60
C GLY A 34 14.34 -3.17 11.92
N ASP A 35 15.15 -2.17 12.18
CA ASP A 35 15.97 -2.07 13.40
C ASP A 35 15.26 -1.35 14.56
N LEU A 36 13.97 -1.02 14.42
CA LEU A 36 13.21 -0.20 15.38
C LEU A 36 12.58 -1.03 16.52
N ALA A 37 13.40 -1.82 17.23
CA ALA A 37 12.92 -2.76 18.25
C ALA A 37 12.13 -2.12 19.41
N ALA A 38 12.51 -0.91 19.84
CA ALA A 38 11.79 -0.20 20.91
C ALA A 38 10.36 0.22 20.46
N PHE A 39 10.22 0.64 19.20
CA PHE A 39 8.91 0.95 18.63
C PHE A 39 8.08 -0.32 18.43
N GLU A 40 8.71 -1.43 18.04
CA GLU A 40 8.07 -2.75 17.98
C GLU A 40 7.50 -3.17 19.34
N GLU A 41 8.29 -3.08 20.42
CA GLU A 41 7.85 -3.44 21.76
C GLU A 41 6.64 -2.60 22.20
N THR A 42 6.70 -1.28 21.98
CA THR A 42 5.58 -0.37 22.26
C THR A 42 4.33 -0.76 21.47
N SER A 43 4.49 -1.11 20.20
CA SER A 43 3.38 -1.46 19.32
C SER A 43 2.76 -2.80 19.72
N ARG A 44 3.56 -3.80 20.10
CA ARG A 44 3.07 -5.09 20.62
C ARG A 44 2.30 -4.96 21.94
N GLY A 45 2.62 -3.96 22.77
CA GLY A 45 1.92 -3.66 24.01
C GLY A 45 0.69 -2.76 23.88
N THR A 46 0.33 -2.34 22.66
CA THR A 46 -0.78 -1.41 22.42
C THR A 46 -1.99 -2.13 21.82
N GLU A 47 -3.19 -1.73 22.23
CA GLU A 47 -4.45 -2.08 21.58
C GLU A 47 -5.22 -0.79 21.24
N PHE A 48 -6.13 -0.89 20.27
CA PHE A 48 -6.97 0.23 19.82
C PHE A 48 -8.45 -0.16 19.77
N ALA A 49 -9.30 0.51 20.54
CA ALA A 49 -10.74 0.42 20.36
C ALA A 49 -11.19 1.11 19.04
N LYS A 50 -12.42 0.87 18.59
CA LYS A 50 -13.02 1.61 17.45
C LYS A 50 -13.00 3.12 17.77
N GLY A 51 -12.42 3.91 16.87
CA GLY A 51 -12.21 5.36 17.00
C GLY A 51 -10.92 5.77 17.73
N GLU A 52 -10.17 4.82 18.29
CA GLU A 52 -9.01 5.11 19.11
C GLU A 52 -7.70 5.03 18.31
N GLY A 53 -6.85 6.04 18.46
CA GLY A 53 -5.58 6.08 17.72
C GLY A 53 -5.78 6.06 16.19
N LEU A 54 -4.70 5.81 15.46
CA LEU A 54 -4.76 5.77 14.00
C LEU A 54 -5.50 4.53 13.46
N PRO A 55 -5.22 3.29 13.91
CA PRO A 55 -5.94 2.12 13.42
C PRO A 55 -7.44 2.15 13.77
N GLY A 56 -7.78 2.53 15.01
CA GLY A 56 -9.16 2.60 15.46
C GLY A 56 -9.94 3.69 14.75
N LYS A 57 -9.33 4.83 14.40
CA LYS A 57 -9.98 5.86 13.59
C LYS A 57 -10.29 5.38 12.18
N ALA A 58 -9.37 4.68 11.51
CA ALA A 58 -9.65 4.07 10.21
C ALA A 58 -10.80 3.05 10.27
N TRP A 59 -10.90 2.29 11.37
CA TRP A 59 -12.06 1.43 11.64
C TRP A 59 -13.35 2.23 11.86
N ALA A 60 -13.30 3.35 12.58
CA ALA A 60 -14.48 4.18 12.84
C ALA A 60 -15.00 4.91 11.60
N GLU A 61 -14.11 5.41 10.76
CA GLU A 61 -14.46 6.19 9.58
C GLU A 61 -14.68 5.34 8.33
N GLU A 62 -14.35 4.05 8.39
CA GLU A 62 -14.56 3.08 7.31
C GLU A 62 -13.90 3.53 6.00
N ARG A 63 -12.71 4.11 6.11
CA ARG A 63 -11.91 4.62 4.99
C ARG A 63 -10.42 4.69 5.37
N PRO A 64 -9.51 4.78 4.38
CA PRO A 64 -8.13 5.10 4.66
C PRO A 64 -7.97 6.43 5.38
N VAL A 65 -7.04 6.50 6.34
CA VAL A 65 -6.71 7.71 7.10
C VAL A 65 -5.22 7.98 6.99
N VAL A 66 -4.88 9.19 6.54
CA VAL A 66 -3.49 9.67 6.47
C VAL A 66 -3.22 10.55 7.70
N LEU A 67 -2.03 10.42 8.27
CA LEU A 67 -1.56 11.25 9.38
C LEU A 67 -0.18 11.80 9.02
N LYS A 68 -0.10 13.12 8.82
CA LYS A 68 1.11 13.83 8.35
C LYS A 68 2.04 14.31 9.47
N GLY A 69 1.68 14.03 10.73
CA GLY A 69 2.40 14.41 11.92
C GLY A 69 1.76 13.81 13.16
N PHE A 70 2.58 13.39 14.12
CA PHE A 70 2.08 12.70 15.33
C PHE A 70 1.88 13.65 16.52
N ASP A 71 2.69 14.68 16.64
CA ASP A 71 2.59 15.65 17.73
C ASP A 71 1.27 16.41 17.69
N GLY A 72 0.65 16.60 18.86
CA GLY A 72 -0.69 17.20 18.99
C GLY A 72 -1.83 16.42 18.33
N SER A 73 -1.59 15.21 17.81
CA SER A 73 -2.62 14.38 17.17
C SER A 73 -3.21 13.33 18.12
N TYR A 74 -4.21 12.57 17.64
CA TYR A 74 -4.78 11.43 18.35
C TYR A 74 -3.89 10.16 18.32
N PHE A 75 -2.67 10.24 17.78
CA PHE A 75 -1.75 9.12 17.72
C PHE A 75 -1.28 8.71 19.13
N LYS A 76 -1.47 7.45 19.52
CA LYS A 76 -1.18 6.97 20.89
C LYS A 76 0.31 6.77 21.20
N ARG A 77 1.16 6.63 20.17
CA ARG A 77 2.55 6.16 20.29
C ARG A 77 3.57 7.24 19.92
N THR A 78 3.21 8.51 20.13
CA THR A 78 3.94 9.68 19.61
C THR A 78 5.40 9.73 20.06
N GLU A 79 5.68 9.53 21.35
CA GLU A 79 7.05 9.58 21.88
C GLU A 79 7.93 8.48 21.25
N ALA A 80 7.49 7.22 21.28
CA ALA A 80 8.22 6.10 20.69
C ALA A 80 8.40 6.25 19.17
N ALA A 81 7.41 6.80 18.46
CA ALA A 81 7.53 7.07 17.03
C ALA A 81 8.54 8.19 16.73
N ALA A 82 8.57 9.24 17.55
CA ALA A 82 9.54 10.33 17.42
C ALA A 82 10.98 9.83 17.67
N GLU A 83 11.18 9.02 18.71
CA GLU A 83 12.48 8.38 18.99
C GLU A 83 12.93 7.45 17.84
N ALA A 84 11.98 6.81 17.18
CA ALA A 84 12.22 5.96 16.00
C ALA A 84 12.43 6.77 14.69
N GLY A 85 12.27 8.09 14.71
CA GLY A 85 12.35 8.94 13.52
C GLY A 85 11.18 8.77 12.54
N LEU A 86 10.05 8.25 13.01
CA LEU A 86 8.81 8.15 12.25
C LEU A 86 8.03 9.46 12.36
N THR A 87 7.44 9.90 11.26
CA THR A 87 6.83 11.25 11.18
C THR A 87 5.43 11.25 10.62
N SER A 88 5.08 10.21 9.86
CA SER A 88 3.80 10.09 9.19
C SER A 88 3.36 8.64 9.12
N ALA A 89 2.07 8.43 8.96
CA ALA A 89 1.49 7.11 8.84
C ALA A 89 0.21 7.12 8.00
N VAL A 90 -0.08 5.97 7.41
CA VAL A 90 -1.35 5.71 6.73
C VAL A 90 -1.95 4.45 7.30
N ALA A 91 -3.21 4.51 7.72
CA ALA A 91 -4.01 3.35 8.07
C ALA A 91 -5.02 3.07 6.97
N MET A 92 -4.94 1.88 6.38
CA MET A 92 -5.88 1.38 5.39
C MET A 92 -6.70 0.26 6.03
N PRO A 93 -8.03 0.45 6.22
CA PRO A 93 -8.87 -0.64 6.65
C PRO A 93 -9.12 -1.61 5.49
N ILE A 94 -9.19 -2.90 5.81
CA ILE A 94 -9.50 -3.98 4.88
C ILE A 94 -10.86 -4.53 5.28
N PHE A 95 -11.86 -4.26 4.45
CA PHE A 95 -13.20 -4.79 4.61
C PHE A 95 -13.45 -5.96 3.68
N ASP A 96 -14.31 -6.87 4.14
CA ASP A 96 -15.03 -7.82 3.34
C ASP A 96 -16.52 -7.53 3.54
N GLU A 97 -17.13 -6.93 2.52
CA GLU A 97 -18.44 -6.25 2.63
C GLU A 97 -18.45 -5.27 3.83
N ASP A 98 -19.31 -5.50 4.82
CA ASP A 98 -19.45 -4.64 6.00
C ASP A 98 -18.54 -5.09 7.18
N THR A 99 -17.77 -6.16 7.01
CA THR A 99 -16.95 -6.74 8.08
C THR A 99 -15.51 -6.25 7.98
N LEU A 100 -15.02 -5.54 9.01
CA LEU A 100 -13.60 -5.23 9.11
C LEU A 100 -12.80 -6.51 9.34
N LYS A 101 -11.87 -6.81 8.43
CA LYS A 101 -10.97 -7.97 8.50
C LYS A 101 -9.65 -7.62 9.19
N ALA A 102 -9.10 -6.45 8.85
CA ALA A 102 -7.85 -5.93 9.42
C ALA A 102 -7.71 -4.43 9.15
N VAL A 103 -6.75 -3.79 9.80
CA VAL A 103 -6.23 -2.48 9.44
C VAL A 103 -4.73 -2.63 9.19
N LEU A 104 -4.30 -2.32 7.96
CA LEU A 104 -2.89 -2.21 7.61
C LEU A 104 -2.41 -0.80 7.96
N VAL A 105 -1.38 -0.68 8.77
CA VAL A 105 -0.71 0.61 9.02
C VAL A 105 0.68 0.58 8.43
N VAL A 106 1.00 1.60 7.63
CA VAL A 106 2.37 1.88 7.18
C VAL A 106 2.85 3.16 7.85
N LEU A 107 4.02 3.13 8.47
CA LEU A 107 4.66 4.33 9.03
C LEU A 107 5.90 4.68 8.21
N CYS A 108 6.01 5.96 7.91
CA CYS A 108 7.09 6.53 7.12
C CYS A 108 7.92 7.43 8.03
N GLY A 109 9.24 7.37 7.86
CA GLY A 109 10.16 8.33 8.46
C GLY A 109 10.54 9.39 7.45
N ASP A 110 10.48 10.65 7.86
CA ASP A 110 10.86 11.78 7.03
C ASP A 110 12.38 11.96 7.06
N ASP A 111 12.94 12.18 5.89
CA ASP A 111 14.08 13.08 5.74
C ASP A 111 13.65 14.11 4.69
N ASP A 112 14.03 15.38 4.87
CA ASP A 112 13.63 16.49 3.98
C ASP A 112 14.06 16.28 2.50
N ALA A 113 14.73 15.18 2.19
CA ALA A 113 15.19 14.77 0.87
C ALA A 113 14.32 13.67 0.22
N ARG A 114 13.36 13.06 0.94
CA ARG A 114 12.54 11.95 0.44
C ARG A 114 11.39 12.41 -0.42
N THR A 115 11.34 11.87 -1.64
CA THR A 115 10.23 12.06 -2.56
C THR A 115 9.44 10.77 -2.74
N GLY A 116 8.14 10.83 -2.46
CA GLY A 116 7.19 9.76 -2.66
C GLY A 116 5.80 10.26 -2.29
N ALA A 117 4.75 9.64 -2.81
CA ALA A 117 3.40 10.02 -2.44
C ALA A 117 2.54 8.82 -2.07
N ILE A 118 1.77 8.95 -1.00
CA ILE A 118 0.63 8.11 -0.70
C ILE A 118 -0.60 9.00 -0.80
N GLU A 119 -1.47 8.76 -1.75
CA GLU A 119 -2.67 9.57 -1.96
C GLU A 119 -3.91 8.70 -1.73
N VAL A 120 -4.93 9.28 -1.09
CA VAL A 120 -6.25 8.70 -0.90
C VAL A 120 -7.22 9.56 -1.69
N TRP A 121 -7.91 8.93 -2.64
CA TRP A 121 -8.91 9.56 -3.49
C TRP A 121 -10.27 9.02 -3.10
N HIS A 122 -11.28 9.88 -3.05
CA HIS A 122 -12.67 9.49 -2.85
C HIS A 122 -13.52 9.99 -4.02
N GLU A 123 -14.59 9.28 -4.32
CA GLU A 123 -15.56 9.72 -5.31
C GLU A 123 -16.50 10.77 -4.73
N GLU A 124 -16.67 11.88 -5.44
CA GLU A 124 -17.61 12.95 -5.17
C GLU A 124 -18.10 13.52 -6.51
N ASP A 125 -19.43 13.57 -6.69
CA ASP A 125 -20.09 14.14 -7.87
C ASP A 125 -19.58 13.62 -9.23
N GLY A 126 -19.26 12.33 -9.31
CA GLY A 126 -18.81 11.67 -10.54
C GLY A 126 -17.33 11.89 -10.87
N LEU A 127 -16.55 12.42 -9.93
CA LEU A 127 -15.11 12.63 -10.04
C LEU A 127 -14.40 12.03 -8.82
N LEU A 128 -13.16 11.57 -9.01
CA LEU A 128 -12.28 11.31 -7.88
C LEU A 128 -11.62 12.61 -7.42
N MET A 129 -11.85 12.96 -6.16
CA MET A 129 -11.27 14.10 -5.46
C MET A 129 -10.20 13.60 -4.48
N LEU A 130 -9.16 14.39 -4.26
CA LEU A 130 -8.17 14.07 -3.23
C LEU A 130 -8.83 14.20 -1.85
N ASP A 131 -8.94 13.08 -1.13
CA ASP A 131 -9.40 13.07 0.26
C ASP A 131 -8.27 13.50 1.19
N ASP A 132 -7.12 12.83 1.07
CA ASP A 132 -5.90 13.19 1.78
C ASP A 132 -4.66 12.59 1.09
N GLY A 133 -3.46 12.97 1.52
CA GLY A 133 -2.23 12.37 1.03
C GLY A 133 -0.98 12.88 1.73
N TYR A 134 0.06 12.06 1.71
CA TYR A 134 1.39 12.40 2.19
C TYR A 134 2.38 12.39 1.02
N TYR A 135 3.20 13.44 0.90
CA TYR A 135 4.00 13.72 -0.30
C TYR A 135 5.51 13.87 -0.02
N GLY A 136 5.94 13.65 1.23
CA GLY A 136 7.31 13.94 1.66
C GLY A 136 7.75 15.35 1.26
N ALA A 137 8.89 15.44 0.57
CA ALA A 137 9.49 16.68 0.06
C ALA A 137 8.82 17.22 -1.22
N ALA A 138 7.88 16.51 -1.84
CA ALA A 138 7.28 16.88 -3.14
C ALA A 138 6.16 17.92 -3.01
N LYS A 139 6.43 19.09 -2.42
CA LYS A 139 5.42 20.13 -2.11
C LYS A 139 4.71 20.70 -3.33
N HIS A 140 5.41 20.86 -4.45
CA HIS A 140 4.76 21.31 -5.68
C HIS A 140 3.75 20.28 -6.18
N PHE A 141 4.13 19.00 -6.19
CA PHE A 141 3.26 17.91 -6.59
C PHE A 141 2.05 17.76 -5.64
N GLU A 142 2.25 17.92 -4.33
CA GLU A 142 1.16 17.97 -3.34
C GLU A 142 0.12 19.05 -3.69
N TRP A 143 0.58 20.26 -4.00
CA TRP A 143 -0.31 21.36 -4.38
C TRP A 143 -1.10 21.03 -5.65
N VAL A 144 -0.44 20.47 -6.68
CA VAL A 144 -1.12 20.07 -7.92
C VAL A 144 -2.13 18.95 -7.66
N SER A 145 -1.80 17.96 -6.83
CA SER A 145 -2.74 16.88 -6.45
C SER A 145 -4.01 17.40 -5.80
N GLN A 146 -3.89 18.38 -4.88
CA GLN A 146 -5.03 18.98 -4.18
C GLN A 146 -6.00 19.71 -5.11
N HIS A 147 -5.52 20.19 -6.26
CA HIS A 147 -6.31 20.94 -7.24
C HIS A 147 -6.64 20.11 -8.49
N THR A 148 -6.43 18.79 -8.44
CA THR A 148 -6.74 17.88 -9.54
C THR A 148 -7.89 16.97 -9.15
N SER A 149 -8.80 16.75 -10.09
CA SER A 149 -9.81 15.71 -10.02
C SER A 149 -9.67 14.75 -11.20
N PHE A 150 -10.08 13.50 -11.01
CA PHE A 150 -10.00 12.47 -12.04
C PHE A 150 -11.39 11.95 -12.43
N PRO A 151 -11.83 12.17 -13.68
CA PRO A 151 -12.91 11.41 -14.28
C PRO A 151 -12.66 9.90 -14.26
N LYS A 152 -13.74 9.13 -14.25
CA LYS A 152 -13.68 7.66 -14.34
C LYS A 152 -12.90 7.23 -15.59
N GLY A 153 -11.87 6.40 -15.38
CA GLY A 153 -10.98 5.90 -16.43
C GLY A 153 -9.80 6.82 -16.80
N GLN A 154 -9.69 8.02 -16.22
CA GLN A 154 -8.58 8.94 -16.51
C GLN A 154 -7.45 8.85 -15.48
N GLY A 155 -6.22 8.73 -15.97
CA GLY A 155 -5.03 8.61 -15.12
C GLY A 155 -5.04 7.32 -14.28
N LEU A 156 -4.08 7.21 -13.36
CA LEU A 156 -3.98 6.04 -12.49
C LEU A 156 -5.20 5.91 -11.55
N PRO A 157 -5.62 6.95 -10.78
CA PRO A 157 -6.78 6.82 -9.90
C PRO A 157 -8.08 6.49 -10.65
N GLY A 158 -8.36 7.21 -11.74
CA GLY A 158 -9.56 6.97 -12.55
C GLY A 158 -9.53 5.59 -13.23
N GLY A 159 -8.35 5.12 -13.66
CA GLY A 159 -8.17 3.76 -14.21
C GLY A 159 -8.50 2.66 -13.21
N VAL A 160 -8.04 2.81 -11.96
CA VAL A 160 -8.41 1.90 -10.87
C VAL A 160 -9.91 1.96 -10.62
N TRP A 161 -10.50 3.15 -10.58
CA TRP A 161 -11.94 3.31 -10.35
C TRP A 161 -12.81 2.68 -11.45
N VAL A 162 -12.44 2.80 -12.72
CA VAL A 162 -13.23 2.21 -13.82
C VAL A 162 -13.11 0.69 -13.85
N SER A 163 -11.93 0.16 -13.56
CA SER A 163 -11.67 -1.27 -13.63
C SER A 163 -12.11 -2.02 -12.36
N GLY A 164 -12.08 -1.35 -11.21
CA GLY A 164 -12.19 -2.01 -9.90
C GLY A 164 -11.00 -2.92 -9.59
N HIS A 165 -9.87 -2.78 -10.29
CA HIS A 165 -8.69 -3.63 -10.14
C HIS A 165 -7.47 -2.80 -9.73
N PRO A 166 -6.50 -3.40 -9.02
CA PRO A 166 -5.21 -2.75 -8.85
C PRO A 166 -4.50 -2.58 -10.20
N MET A 167 -3.71 -1.52 -10.34
CA MET A 167 -3.03 -1.16 -11.58
C MET A 167 -1.61 -0.66 -11.30
N LEU A 168 -0.67 -1.02 -12.17
CA LEU A 168 0.69 -0.48 -12.19
C LEU A 168 0.89 0.46 -13.37
N MET A 169 1.44 1.64 -13.09
CA MET A 169 1.87 2.62 -14.09
C MET A 169 3.38 2.80 -13.95
N ARG A 170 4.13 2.49 -15.02
CA ARG A 170 5.61 2.41 -14.98
C ARG A 170 6.32 3.69 -15.41
N ASP A 171 5.55 4.68 -15.86
CA ASP A 171 6.04 5.90 -16.48
C ASP A 171 5.12 7.10 -16.17
N LEU A 172 5.09 7.54 -14.90
CA LEU A 172 4.22 8.64 -14.47
C LEU A 172 4.56 9.99 -15.14
N GLY A 173 5.83 10.22 -15.49
CA GLY A 173 6.31 11.50 -16.01
C GLY A 173 6.29 11.67 -17.54
N SER A 174 6.00 10.63 -18.33
CA SER A 174 6.15 10.67 -19.80
C SER A 174 4.83 10.51 -20.58
N GLY A 175 3.70 10.35 -19.88
CA GLY A 175 2.39 10.12 -20.52
C GLY A 175 1.63 11.41 -20.85
N TYR A 176 1.42 11.69 -22.15
CA TYR A 176 0.54 12.77 -22.66
C TYR A 176 -0.92 12.71 -22.15
N ARG A 177 -1.35 11.61 -21.52
CA ARG A 177 -2.72 11.39 -20.99
C ARG A 177 -2.84 11.56 -19.48
N PHE A 178 -1.78 12.00 -18.81
CA PHE A 178 -1.76 12.15 -17.36
C PHE A 178 -1.80 13.63 -17.00
N ILE A 179 -2.88 14.05 -16.32
CA ILE A 179 -3.18 15.46 -15.97
C ILE A 179 -2.01 16.13 -15.25
N ARG A 180 -1.21 15.36 -14.51
CA ARG A 180 -0.12 15.83 -13.64
C ARG A 180 1.26 15.32 -14.04
N ALA A 181 1.46 14.87 -15.29
CA ALA A 181 2.72 14.25 -15.73
C ALA A 181 3.96 15.13 -15.54
N GLU A 182 3.83 16.41 -15.87
CA GLU A 182 4.92 17.38 -15.72
C GLU A 182 5.37 17.49 -14.26
N SER A 183 4.43 17.81 -13.35
CA SER A 183 4.72 17.90 -11.91
C SER A 183 5.23 16.58 -11.30
N ALA A 184 4.76 15.43 -11.79
CA ALA A 184 5.26 14.12 -11.37
C ALA A 184 6.70 13.88 -11.84
N GLY A 185 7.02 14.28 -13.07
CA GLY A 185 8.36 14.24 -13.64
C GLY A 185 9.34 15.14 -12.89
N GLU A 186 8.94 16.37 -12.56
CA GLU A 186 9.73 17.30 -11.75
C GLU A 186 10.00 16.77 -10.34
N ALA A 187 9.02 16.10 -9.74
CA ALA A 187 9.18 15.40 -8.47
C ALA A 187 10.01 14.10 -8.60
N GLY A 188 10.37 13.66 -9.81
CA GLY A 188 11.12 12.43 -10.05
C GLY A 188 10.32 11.15 -9.79
N LEU A 189 8.99 11.23 -9.78
CA LEU A 189 8.09 10.09 -9.65
C LEU A 189 8.11 9.27 -10.94
N THR A 190 8.37 7.97 -10.82
CA THR A 190 8.50 7.08 -11.98
C THR A 190 7.39 6.05 -12.03
N THR A 191 7.07 5.44 -10.88
CA THR A 191 6.17 4.29 -10.82
C THR A 191 5.02 4.57 -9.88
N GLY A 192 3.79 4.29 -10.31
CA GLY A 192 2.59 4.38 -9.49
C GLY A 192 1.92 3.03 -9.37
N LEU A 193 1.59 2.63 -8.15
CA LEU A 193 0.67 1.55 -7.86
C LEU A 193 -0.65 2.18 -7.42
N GLY A 194 -1.74 1.83 -8.09
CA GLY A 194 -3.09 2.20 -7.65
C GLY A 194 -3.84 0.96 -7.23
N LEU A 195 -4.63 1.06 -6.16
CA LEU A 195 -5.49 -0.03 -5.69
C LEU A 195 -6.85 0.51 -5.25
N PRO A 196 -7.95 -0.20 -5.57
CA PRO A 196 -9.23 0.11 -4.97
C PRO A 196 -9.16 -0.22 -3.48
N VAL A 197 -9.84 0.59 -2.67
CA VAL A 197 -10.08 0.28 -1.26
C VAL A 197 -11.58 0.06 -1.09
N PRO A 198 -12.04 -1.20 -1.18
CA PRO A 198 -13.42 -1.55 -0.87
C PRO A 198 -13.73 -1.16 0.56
N VAL A 199 -14.82 -0.43 0.73
CA VAL A 199 -15.34 0.01 2.03
C VAL A 199 -16.85 -0.27 2.07
N PRO A 200 -17.46 -0.32 3.27
CA PRO A 200 -18.89 -0.45 3.43
C PRO A 200 -19.68 0.66 2.71
N HIS A 201 -20.96 0.38 2.45
CA HIS A 201 -21.95 1.37 1.97
C HIS A 201 -21.67 2.00 0.60
N ASP A 202 -21.10 1.24 -0.34
CA ASP A 202 -20.89 1.62 -1.75
C ASP A 202 -20.08 2.90 -2.00
N LYS A 203 -19.31 3.36 -1.01
CA LYS A 203 -18.38 4.47 -1.21
C LYS A 203 -17.17 3.99 -2.01
N THR A 204 -16.68 4.85 -2.90
CA THR A 204 -15.48 4.54 -3.69
C THR A 204 -14.27 5.25 -3.11
N TYR A 205 -13.25 4.47 -2.74
CA TYR A 205 -11.91 4.98 -2.45
C TYR A 205 -10.87 4.31 -3.34
N VAL A 206 -9.87 5.09 -3.74
CA VAL A 206 -8.67 4.62 -4.44
C VAL A 206 -7.46 5.12 -3.68
N MET A 207 -6.53 4.22 -3.39
CA MET A 207 -5.23 4.58 -2.83
C MET A 207 -4.17 4.49 -3.92
N THR A 208 -3.25 5.45 -3.98
CA THR A 208 -2.07 5.41 -4.85
C THR A 208 -0.79 5.47 -4.04
N LEU A 209 0.19 4.65 -4.42
CA LEU A 209 1.57 4.67 -3.93
C LEU A 209 2.47 5.07 -5.09
N LEU A 210 3.03 6.27 -5.03
CA LEU A 210 3.88 6.85 -6.08
C LEU A 210 5.33 6.86 -5.63
N SER A 211 6.15 6.09 -6.35
CA SER A 211 7.54 5.84 -6.07
C SER A 211 8.44 6.75 -6.92
N ALA A 212 9.39 7.43 -6.29
CA ALA A 212 10.44 8.16 -6.97
C ALA A 212 11.69 7.29 -7.18
N ARG A 213 12.52 7.64 -8.18
CA ARG A 213 13.76 6.90 -8.48
C ARG A 213 14.77 6.94 -7.34
N GLY A 214 14.89 8.07 -6.65
CA GLY A 214 15.85 8.28 -5.56
C GLY A 214 15.41 7.66 -4.23
N THR A 215 14.09 7.55 -4.01
CA THR A 215 13.49 7.14 -2.74
C THR A 215 12.29 6.24 -3.01
N PRO A 216 12.54 4.98 -3.41
CA PRO A 216 11.46 4.10 -3.78
C PRO A 216 10.55 3.79 -2.58
N ILE A 217 9.24 3.79 -2.79
CA ILE A 217 8.28 3.30 -1.79
C ILE A 217 8.49 1.80 -1.57
N ALA A 218 8.66 1.06 -2.67
CA ALA A 218 9.03 -0.33 -2.70
C ALA A 218 9.84 -0.62 -3.98
N ARG A 219 10.61 -1.69 -3.96
CA ARG A 219 11.51 -2.11 -5.04
C ARG A 219 10.93 -3.23 -5.90
N ARG A 220 9.75 -3.75 -5.54
CA ARG A 220 9.00 -4.73 -6.30
C ARG A 220 7.52 -4.57 -6.00
N PHE A 221 6.69 -4.71 -7.02
CA PHE A 221 5.24 -4.81 -6.92
C PHE A 221 4.76 -6.04 -7.67
N GLU A 222 3.79 -6.75 -7.11
CA GLU A 222 3.11 -7.89 -7.73
C GLU A 222 1.60 -7.70 -7.63
N LEU A 223 0.90 -7.91 -8.74
CA LEU A 223 -0.55 -7.92 -8.81
C LEU A 223 -1.04 -9.33 -9.11
N TRP A 224 -1.83 -9.89 -8.20
CA TRP A 224 -2.40 -11.21 -8.32
C TRP A 224 -3.92 -11.13 -8.47
N ASP A 225 -4.49 -11.88 -9.43
CA ASP A 225 -5.92 -11.96 -9.66
C ASP A 225 -6.44 -13.34 -9.23
N ALA A 226 -7.28 -13.35 -8.18
CA ALA A 226 -7.91 -14.57 -7.65
C ALA A 226 -9.23 -14.90 -8.36
N ARG A 227 -9.75 -14.01 -9.20
CA ARG A 227 -11.01 -14.24 -9.96
C ARG A 227 -10.77 -14.97 -11.27
N LYS A 228 -9.52 -15.01 -11.74
CA LYS A 228 -9.12 -15.73 -12.96
C LYS A 228 -8.92 -17.24 -12.74
N VAL A 229 -9.04 -17.73 -11.51
CA VAL A 229 -9.05 -19.18 -11.25
C VAL A 229 -10.49 -19.69 -11.19
N ARG A 230 -10.67 -21.01 -11.31
CA ARG A 230 -12.01 -21.61 -11.18
C ARG A 230 -12.54 -21.39 -9.76
N ALA A 231 -13.84 -21.14 -9.63
CA ALA A 231 -14.49 -21.02 -8.34
C ALA A 231 -14.19 -22.27 -7.47
N GLY A 232 -13.68 -22.04 -6.26
CA GLY A 232 -13.28 -23.09 -5.31
C GLY A 232 -11.80 -23.54 -5.37
N ASP A 233 -11.01 -23.07 -6.34
CA ASP A 233 -9.59 -23.46 -6.47
C ASP A 233 -8.66 -22.81 -5.44
N ASN A 234 -9.16 -21.87 -4.62
CA ASN A 234 -8.42 -21.10 -3.61
C ASN A 234 -7.00 -20.77 -4.06
N ALA A 235 -6.91 -20.03 -5.17
CA ALA A 235 -5.66 -19.74 -5.86
C ALA A 235 -5.68 -18.34 -6.47
N ALA A 236 -4.51 -17.82 -6.81
CA ALA A 236 -4.35 -16.57 -7.55
C ALA A 236 -3.27 -16.68 -8.63
N LEU A 237 -3.43 -15.92 -9.71
CA LEU A 237 -2.47 -15.84 -10.81
C LEU A 237 -1.74 -14.49 -10.77
N LEU A 238 -0.42 -14.48 -10.91
CA LEU A 238 0.34 -13.25 -11.08
C LEU A 238 0.04 -12.66 -12.47
N VAL A 239 -0.75 -11.59 -12.52
CA VAL A 239 -1.23 -10.99 -13.76
C VAL A 239 -0.43 -9.77 -14.20
N ASP A 240 0.24 -9.10 -13.28
CA ASP A 240 1.12 -7.98 -13.57
C ASP A 240 2.11 -7.77 -12.41
N GLY A 241 3.17 -6.99 -12.65
CA GLY A 241 4.15 -6.66 -11.65
C GLY A 241 5.41 -5.99 -12.22
N ILE A 242 6.22 -5.44 -11.33
CA ILE A 242 7.52 -4.87 -11.69
C ILE A 242 8.51 -5.09 -10.57
N CYS A 243 9.74 -5.40 -10.92
CA CYS A 243 10.86 -5.66 -10.04
C CYS A 243 12.02 -4.77 -10.46
N ALA A 244 12.60 -4.01 -9.52
CA ALA A 244 13.77 -3.17 -9.81
C ALA A 244 14.98 -3.99 -10.31
N ARG A 245 15.02 -5.31 -10.00
CA ARG A 245 16.09 -6.22 -10.41
C ARG A 245 15.77 -6.99 -11.70
N GLU A 246 14.53 -7.44 -11.84
CA GLU A 246 14.13 -8.38 -12.91
C GLU A 246 13.32 -7.69 -14.03
N GLY A 247 12.91 -6.44 -13.87
CA GLY A 247 12.02 -5.75 -14.80
C GLY A 247 10.56 -6.14 -14.62
N THR A 248 9.79 -6.18 -15.71
CA THR A 248 8.37 -6.54 -15.67
C THR A 248 8.18 -7.97 -15.16
N LEU A 249 7.21 -8.15 -14.26
CA LEU A 249 6.80 -9.44 -13.72
C LEU A 249 5.42 -9.76 -14.29
N GLY A 250 5.25 -10.98 -14.78
CA GLY A 250 4.13 -11.29 -15.68
C GLY A 250 4.54 -11.00 -17.11
N ASP A 251 4.17 -11.90 -18.01
CA ASP A 251 4.56 -11.86 -19.41
C ASP A 251 3.28 -11.95 -20.25
N PRO A 252 2.93 -10.90 -21.03
CA PRO A 252 1.79 -10.94 -21.96
C PRO A 252 1.88 -12.10 -22.95
N ASP A 253 3.10 -12.51 -23.32
CA ASP A 253 3.36 -13.62 -24.24
C ASP A 253 3.24 -14.98 -23.55
N ASN A 254 3.10 -15.01 -22.21
CA ASN A 254 2.92 -16.20 -21.38
C ASN A 254 1.47 -16.34 -20.87
N ALA A 255 0.50 -15.73 -21.56
CA ALA A 255 -0.92 -15.85 -21.24
C ALA A 255 -1.35 -17.33 -21.17
N GLY A 256 -1.98 -17.73 -20.06
CA GLY A 256 -2.37 -19.12 -19.76
C GLY A 256 -1.33 -19.96 -19.02
N ASN A 257 -0.11 -19.45 -18.81
CA ASN A 257 0.95 -20.06 -18.02
C ASN A 257 1.42 -19.11 -16.90
N GLU A 258 0.55 -18.22 -16.44
CA GLU A 258 0.83 -17.30 -15.35
C GLU A 258 1.26 -18.06 -14.09
N ARG A 259 2.16 -17.45 -13.31
CA ARG A 259 2.57 -18.03 -12.03
C ARG A 259 1.33 -18.15 -11.14
N ARG A 260 1.01 -19.39 -10.74
CA ARG A 260 -0.11 -19.72 -9.85
C ARG A 260 0.37 -19.99 -8.44
N VAL A 261 -0.36 -19.49 -7.45
CA VAL A 261 -0.18 -19.79 -6.03
C VAL A 261 -1.50 -20.28 -5.45
N THR A 262 -1.46 -21.32 -4.62
CA THR A 262 -2.64 -21.84 -3.89
C THR A 262 -2.62 -21.41 -2.43
N ALA A 263 -3.76 -21.58 -1.74
CA ALA A 263 -3.88 -21.30 -0.31
C ALA A 263 -2.74 -21.92 0.52
N PHE A 264 -2.23 -21.12 1.46
CA PHE A 264 -1.11 -21.40 2.37
C PHE A 264 0.26 -21.69 1.72
N GLN A 265 0.40 -21.55 0.40
CA GLN A 265 1.69 -21.61 -0.29
C GLN A 265 2.44 -20.26 -0.20
N GLY A 266 3.38 -20.17 0.75
CA GLY A 266 4.16 -18.94 0.96
C GLY A 266 3.29 -17.76 1.45
N ALA A 267 3.82 -16.53 1.42
CA ALA A 267 3.09 -15.36 1.92
C ALA A 267 1.83 -15.03 1.10
N ILE A 268 1.90 -15.08 -0.23
CA ILE A 268 0.72 -14.88 -1.08
C ILE A 268 -0.34 -15.95 -0.79
N GLY A 269 0.06 -17.21 -0.64
CA GLY A 269 -0.85 -18.28 -0.27
C GLY A 269 -1.47 -18.08 1.12
N ARG A 270 -0.73 -17.54 2.09
CA ARG A 270 -1.31 -17.18 3.40
C ARG A 270 -2.43 -16.15 3.26
N VAL A 271 -2.26 -15.12 2.44
CA VAL A 271 -3.33 -14.15 2.14
C VAL A 271 -4.55 -14.86 1.56
N ILE A 272 -4.36 -15.79 0.62
CA ILE A 272 -5.46 -16.58 0.05
C ILE A 272 -6.17 -17.42 1.12
N GLY A 273 -5.40 -18.04 2.02
CA GLY A 273 -5.94 -18.93 3.04
C GLY A 273 -6.64 -18.23 4.21
N THR A 274 -6.23 -17.01 4.56
CA THR A 274 -6.75 -16.26 5.72
C THR A 274 -7.68 -15.12 5.33
N GLY A 275 -7.56 -14.59 4.11
CA GLY A 275 -8.20 -13.33 3.70
C GLY A 275 -7.66 -12.10 4.44
N LEU A 276 -6.51 -12.21 5.13
CA LEU A 276 -5.89 -11.14 5.90
C LEU A 276 -4.62 -10.62 5.19
N PRO A 277 -4.23 -9.36 5.41
CA PRO A 277 -2.91 -8.88 5.02
C PRO A 277 -1.81 -9.71 5.70
N VAL A 278 -0.70 -9.85 5.00
CA VAL A 278 0.48 -10.58 5.46
C VAL A 278 1.71 -9.70 5.36
N VAL A 279 2.52 -9.69 6.41
CA VAL A 279 3.84 -9.09 6.48
C VAL A 279 4.87 -10.18 6.74
N GLN A 280 5.78 -10.36 5.79
CA GLN A 280 6.89 -11.31 5.93
C GLN A 280 8.21 -10.56 5.99
N SER A 281 8.95 -10.71 7.09
CA SER A 281 10.27 -10.12 7.28
C SER A 281 11.36 -11.21 7.33
N GLY A 282 12.56 -10.88 6.90
CA GLY A 282 13.72 -11.77 6.91
C GLY A 282 13.90 -12.59 5.63
N GLN A 283 15.09 -13.18 5.44
CA GLN A 283 15.48 -13.78 4.15
C GLN A 283 14.74 -15.08 3.79
N SER A 284 14.17 -15.80 4.77
CA SER A 284 13.51 -17.08 4.49
C SER A 284 12.19 -16.87 3.75
N GLY A 285 12.09 -17.41 2.54
CA GLY A 285 10.87 -17.38 1.72
C GLY A 285 10.56 -16.05 1.02
N LEU A 286 11.43 -15.05 1.12
CA LEU A 286 11.37 -13.83 0.30
C LEU A 286 12.16 -14.01 -1.00
N SER A 287 11.81 -13.24 -2.03
CA SER A 287 12.64 -13.10 -3.22
C SER A 287 14.03 -12.58 -2.83
N ALA A 288 15.08 -13.09 -3.48
CA ALA A 288 16.44 -12.75 -3.12
C ALA A 288 16.68 -11.22 -3.20
N GLY A 289 17.23 -10.66 -2.12
CA GLY A 289 17.59 -9.24 -2.04
C GLY A 289 16.48 -8.29 -1.57
N TYR A 290 15.41 -8.82 -0.96
CA TYR A 290 14.38 -8.06 -0.25
C TYR A 290 14.35 -8.44 1.23
N GLY A 291 14.17 -7.45 2.11
CA GLY A 291 14.15 -7.63 3.57
C GLY A 291 12.75 -7.84 4.12
N THR A 292 11.75 -7.25 3.45
CA THR A 292 10.34 -7.32 3.84
C THR A 292 9.45 -7.44 2.62
N MET A 293 8.35 -8.18 2.76
CA MET A 293 7.22 -8.17 1.84
C MET A 293 5.93 -7.92 2.61
N VAL A 294 5.07 -7.09 2.02
CA VAL A 294 3.68 -6.89 2.45
C VAL A 294 2.78 -7.38 1.33
N ALA A 295 1.77 -8.17 1.65
CA ALA A 295 0.73 -8.60 0.72
C ALA A 295 -0.64 -8.26 1.29
N VAL A 296 -1.46 -7.57 0.50
CA VAL A 296 -2.75 -7.03 0.90
C VAL A 296 -3.86 -7.65 0.07
N PRO A 297 -4.87 -8.28 0.69
CA PRO A 297 -6.06 -8.73 0.00
C PRO A 297 -6.99 -7.56 -0.34
N ILE A 298 -7.65 -7.65 -1.48
CA ILE A 298 -8.75 -6.80 -1.89
C ILE A 298 -9.97 -7.70 -2.04
N HIS A 299 -10.97 -7.53 -1.18
CA HIS A 299 -12.22 -8.30 -1.20
C HIS A 299 -13.29 -7.56 -2.01
N GLN A 300 -14.02 -8.27 -2.86
CA GLN A 300 -15.12 -7.72 -3.65
C GLN A 300 -16.25 -8.74 -3.75
N GLY A 301 -17.46 -8.34 -3.37
CA GLY A 301 -18.64 -9.21 -3.41
C GLY A 301 -18.53 -10.46 -2.54
N GLY A 302 -17.98 -10.30 -1.32
CA GLY A 302 -17.83 -11.40 -0.36
C GLY A 302 -16.67 -12.36 -0.63
N GLU A 303 -15.82 -12.06 -1.61
CA GLU A 303 -14.75 -12.95 -2.08
C GLU A 303 -13.41 -12.21 -2.21
N LEU A 304 -12.31 -12.93 -2.04
CA LEU A 304 -10.98 -12.40 -2.34
C LEU A 304 -10.83 -12.20 -3.85
N ALA A 305 -10.74 -10.95 -4.30
CA ALA A 305 -10.66 -10.60 -5.71
C ALA A 305 -9.22 -10.47 -6.21
N HIS A 306 -8.40 -9.73 -5.46
CA HIS A 306 -7.01 -9.44 -5.83
C HIS A 306 -6.09 -9.50 -4.62
N ILE A 307 -4.80 -9.68 -4.89
CA ILE A 307 -3.74 -9.49 -3.90
C ILE A 307 -2.70 -8.55 -4.49
N VAL A 308 -2.40 -7.48 -3.77
CA VAL A 308 -1.31 -6.55 -4.11
C VAL A 308 -0.18 -6.81 -3.15
N ALA A 309 1.01 -7.10 -3.67
CA ALA A 309 2.19 -7.27 -2.84
C ALA A 309 3.30 -6.29 -3.22
N TRP A 310 4.02 -5.78 -2.23
CA TRP A 310 5.19 -4.95 -2.44
C TRP A 310 6.35 -5.39 -1.54
N TYR A 311 7.57 -5.17 -2.02
CA TYR A 311 8.78 -5.64 -1.36
C TYR A 311 9.78 -4.51 -1.18
N ILE A 312 10.39 -4.47 0.00
CA ILE A 312 11.28 -3.44 0.49
C ILE A 312 12.71 -3.97 0.58
#